data_AF-A0A961CA12-F1
#
_entry.id   AF-A0A961CA12-F1
#
_cell.length_a   1.000
_cell.length_b   1.000
_cell.length_c   1.000
_cell.angle_alpha   90.00
_cell.angle_beta   90.00
_cell.angle_gamma   90.00
#
_symmetry.space_group_name_H-M   'P 1'
#
loop_
_entity.id
_entity.type
_entity.pdbx_description
1 polymer ?
#
loop_
_entity_poly.entity_id
_entity_poly.type
_entity_poly.pdbx_seq_one_letter_code
_entity_poly.pdbx_strand_id
1 'polypeptide(L)' 'MTKKKMTREEEYEFYANPENQEPQGSARRRKRSNLTETVPVRFPPETIEEVRRLAEADDRSVSSWIRRAVEHELDQQAG' A
#
# COMPACT_ATOMS: atom_id res chain seq x y z
N MET A 1 1.85 4.63 -32.16
CA MET A 1 2.44 3.35 -32.58
C MET A 1 1.59 2.24 -32.04
N THR A 2 0.96 1.47 -32.93
CA THR A 2 0.10 0.33 -32.60
C THR A 2 0.95 -0.75 -31.93
N LYS A 3 0.76 -0.96 -30.61
CA LYS A 3 1.47 -1.99 -29.85
C LYS A 3 0.87 -3.35 -30.20
N LYS A 4 1.47 -4.05 -31.18
CA LYS A 4 1.23 -5.48 -31.35
C LYS A 4 1.57 -6.15 -30.02
N LYS A 5 0.65 -6.91 -29.44
CA LYS A 5 0.93 -7.69 -28.24
C LYS A 5 1.89 -8.82 -28.64
N MET A 6 3.10 -8.79 -28.11
CA MET A 6 4.08 -9.86 -28.29
C MET A 6 3.67 -11.08 -27.47
N THR A 7 4.05 -12.28 -27.92
CA THR A 7 4.02 -13.47 -27.07
C THR A 7 5.16 -13.42 -26.04
N ARG A 8 5.12 -14.30 -25.03
CA ARG A 8 6.15 -14.34 -23.99
C ARG A 8 7.55 -14.65 -24.56
N GLU A 9 7.61 -15.52 -25.56
CA GLU A 9 8.86 -15.89 -26.24
C GLU A 9 9.41 -14.70 -27.04
N GLU A 10 8.55 -14.00 -27.78
CA GLU A 10 8.92 -12.78 -28.51
C GLU A 10 9.41 -11.66 -27.57
N GLU A 11 8.81 -11.51 -26.38
CA GLU A 11 9.29 -10.57 -25.36
C GLU A 11 10.69 -10.95 -24.84
N TYR A 12 10.95 -12.24 -24.62
CA TYR A 12 12.25 -12.72 -24.16
C TYR A 12 13.34 -12.44 -25.20
N GLU A 13 13.08 -12.75 -26.46
CA GLU A 13 13.99 -12.45 -27.57
C GLU A 13 14.20 -10.94 -27.75
N PHE A 14 13.14 -10.14 -27.61
CA PHE A 14 13.22 -8.69 -27.72
C PHE A 14 14.16 -8.08 -26.68
N TYR A 15 14.09 -8.53 -25.42
CA TYR A 15 14.98 -8.05 -24.36
C TYR A 15 16.35 -8.74 -24.31
N ALA A 16 16.62 -9.73 -25.16
CA ALA A 16 17.96 -10.32 -25.31
C ALA A 16 18.97 -9.31 -25.89
N ASN A 17 18.51 -8.30 -26.64
CA ASN A 17 19.34 -7.17 -27.07
C ASN A 17 19.50 -6.16 -25.91
N PRO A 18 20.74 -5.85 -25.47
CA PRO A 18 20.99 -4.85 -24.41
C PRO A 18 20.37 -3.47 -24.67
N GLU A 19 20.29 -3.02 -25.92
CA GLU A 19 19.71 -1.71 -26.27
C GLU A 19 18.22 -1.61 -25.89
N ASN A 20 17.50 -2.73 -25.93
CA ASN A 20 16.08 -2.80 -25.58
C ASN A 20 15.85 -2.84 -24.07
N GLN A 21 16.90 -2.96 -23.26
CA GLN A 21 16.81 -2.94 -21.79
C GLN A 21 16.89 -1.52 -21.23
N GLU A 22 17.13 -0.50 -22.08
CA GLU A 22 17.14 0.89 -21.64
C GLU A 22 15.72 1.37 -21.30
N PRO A 23 15.50 1.90 -20.08
CA PRO A 23 14.23 2.48 -19.69
C PRO A 23 13.80 3.56 -20.68
N GLN A 24 12.65 3.35 -21.30
CA GLN A 24 12.12 4.29 -22.28
C GLN A 24 11.49 5.50 -21.57
N GLY A 25 11.95 6.69 -21.94
CA GLY A 25 11.41 7.97 -21.47
C GLY A 25 12.06 8.52 -20.20
N SER A 26 11.63 9.72 -19.79
CA SER A 26 12.17 10.36 -18.59
C SER A 26 11.75 9.62 -17.32
N ALA A 27 12.65 9.60 -16.32
CA ALA A 27 12.38 9.00 -15.03
C ALA A 27 11.14 9.65 -14.39
N ARG A 28 10.05 8.89 -14.27
CA ARG A 28 8.84 9.35 -13.59
C ARG A 28 8.97 9.06 -12.11
N ARG A 29 9.22 10.09 -11.31
CA ARG A 29 9.07 9.98 -9.85
C ARG A 29 7.59 9.78 -9.55
N ARG A 30 7.23 8.67 -8.90
CA ARG A 30 5.86 8.53 -8.36
C ARG A 30 5.64 9.73 -7.44
N LYS A 31 4.57 10.51 -7.66
CA LYS A 31 4.09 11.43 -6.62
C LYS A 31 3.91 10.56 -5.37
N ARG A 32 4.53 10.93 -4.25
CA ARG A 32 4.21 10.31 -2.96
C ARG A 32 2.74 10.62 -2.72
N SER A 33 1.86 9.73 -3.18
CA SER A 33 0.43 9.87 -3.00
C SER A 33 0.18 9.78 -1.51
N ASN A 34 -0.07 10.93 -0.89
CA ASN A 34 -0.86 11.09 0.33
C ASN A 34 -0.71 9.97 1.35
N LEU A 35 0.53 9.66 1.77
CA LEU A 35 0.68 9.03 3.06
C LEU A 35 0.14 10.06 4.05
N THR A 36 -1.01 9.74 4.65
CA THR A 36 -1.66 10.51 5.70
C THR A 36 -0.59 10.98 6.68
N GLU A 37 -0.70 12.22 7.15
CA GLU A 37 0.17 12.73 8.21
C GLU A 37 0.22 11.71 9.37
N THR A 38 1.43 11.34 9.78
CA THR A 38 1.60 10.34 10.84
C THR A 38 1.46 11.04 12.18
N VAL A 39 0.34 10.81 12.86
CA VAL A 39 0.09 11.33 14.21
C VAL A 39 0.55 10.27 15.23
N PRO A 40 1.58 10.54 16.04
CA PRO A 40 2.03 9.59 17.05
C PRO A 40 1.08 9.56 18.25
N VAL A 41 0.45 8.41 18.49
CA VAL A 41 -0.38 8.16 19.68
C VAL A 41 0.40 7.24 20.64
N ARG A 42 0.44 7.60 21.92
CA ARG A 42 1.07 6.78 22.96
C ARG A 42 -0.01 5.98 23.67
N PHE A 43 0.11 4.66 23.61
CA PHE A 43 -0.72 3.74 24.38
C PHE A 43 0.07 3.19 25.57
N PRO A 44 -0.59 2.91 26.69
CA PRO A 44 -0.04 1.99 27.69
C PRO A 44 0.32 0.63 27.06
N PRO A 45 1.37 -0.05 27.54
CA PRO A 45 1.80 -1.34 27.00
C PRO A 45 0.68 -2.39 26.93
N GLU A 46 -0.12 -2.50 27.99
CA GLU A 46 -1.24 -3.43 28.09
C GLU A 46 -2.32 -3.13 27.04
N THR A 47 -2.54 -1.86 26.73
CA THR A 47 -3.54 -1.45 25.73
C THR A 47 -3.06 -1.81 24.32
N ILE A 48 -1.80 -1.55 23.98
CA ILE A 48 -1.29 -1.87 22.64
C ILE A 48 -1.16 -3.38 22.40
N GLU A 49 -0.90 -4.16 23.45
CA GLU A 49 -0.94 -5.63 23.38
C GLU A 49 -2.34 -6.15 23.06
N GLU A 50 -3.35 -5.62 23.73
CA GLU A 50 -4.73 -6.02 23.48
C GLU A 50 -5.20 -5.62 22.08
N VAL A 51 -4.85 -4.40 21.64
CA VAL A 51 -5.13 -3.96 20.26
C VAL A 51 -4.47 -4.88 19.23
N ARG A 52 -3.24 -5.36 19.47
CA ARG A 52 -2.59 -6.33 18.57
C ARG A 52 -3.35 -7.64 18.49
N ARG A 53 -3.78 -8.17 19.64
CA ARG A 53 -4.57 -9.41 19.73
C ARG A 53 -5.89 -9.30 18.97
N LEU A 54 -6.60 -8.18 19.11
CA LEU A 54 -7.86 -7.93 18.41
C LEU A 54 -7.65 -7.72 16.91
N ALA A 55 -6.60 -7.01 16.51
CA ALA A 55 -6.26 -6.82 15.10
C ALA A 55 -5.92 -8.15 14.40
N GLU A 56 -5.18 -9.03 15.08
CA GLU A 56 -4.86 -10.37 14.59
C GLU A 56 -6.12 -11.23 14.44
N ALA A 57 -7.02 -11.21 15.43
CA ALA A 57 -8.29 -11.94 15.37
C ALA A 57 -9.19 -11.48 14.20
N ASP A 58 -9.08 -10.22 13.80
CA ASP A 58 -9.82 -9.62 12.68
C ASP A 58 -9.11 -9.74 11.31
N ASP A 59 -7.95 -10.41 11.23
CA ASP A 59 -7.07 -10.49 10.05
C ASP A 59 -6.70 -9.09 9.48
N ARG A 60 -6.35 -8.16 10.37
CA ARG A 60 -6.05 -6.76 10.06
C ARG A 60 -4.72 -6.32 10.63
N SER A 61 -4.14 -5.30 10.00
CA SER A 61 -3.04 -4.56 10.63
C SER A 61 -3.56 -3.73 11.81
N VAL A 62 -2.69 -3.50 12.81
CA VAL A 62 -2.98 -2.64 13.97
C VAL A 62 -3.49 -1.25 13.54
N SER A 63 -2.88 -0.63 12.53
CA SER A 63 -3.30 0.69 12.06
C SER A 63 -4.66 0.68 11.38
N SER A 64 -4.98 -0.38 10.62
CA SER A 64 -6.30 -0.56 10.00
C SER A 64 -7.38 -0.79 11.06
N TRP A 65 -7.07 -1.59 12.07
CA TRP A 65 -7.98 -1.87 13.18
C TRP A 65 -8.28 -0.62 14.01
N ILE A 66 -7.26 0.15 14.39
CA ILE A 66 -7.43 1.41 15.16
C ILE A 66 -8.26 2.42 14.36
N ARG A 67 -7.99 2.61 13.07
CA ARG A 67 -8.77 3.56 12.23
C ARG A 67 -10.24 3.19 12.22
N ARG A 68 -10.55 1.92 11.98
CA ARG A 68 -11.93 1.43 11.99
C ARG A 68 -12.62 1.62 13.34
N ALA A 69 -11.92 1.35 14.44
CA ALA A 69 -12.47 1.54 15.78
C ALA A 69 -12.78 3.02 16.06
N VAL A 70 -11.89 3.93 15.65
CA VAL A 70 -12.10 5.37 15.77
C VAL A 70 -13.25 5.85 14.88
N GLU A 71 -13.31 5.42 13.62
CA GLU A 71 -14.41 5.75 12.71
C GLU A 71 -15.76 5.27 13.27
N HIS A 72 -15.81 4.05 13.81
CA HIS A 72 -17.02 3.53 14.46
C HIS A 72 -17.47 4.38 15.64
N GLU A 73 -16.55 4.76 16.53
CA GLU A 73 -16.88 5.59 17.70
C GLU A 73 -17.38 6.99 17.29
N LEU A 74 -16.79 7.59 16.25
CA LEU A 74 -17.23 8.88 15.72
C LEU A 74 -18.64 8.80 15.11
N ASP A 75 -18.94 7.73 14.36
CA ASP A 75 -20.27 7.51 13.80
C ASP A 75 -21.33 7.35 14.90
N GLN A 76 -21.00 6.67 16.00
CA GLN A 76 -21.90 6.47 17.14
C GLN A 76 -22.18 7.76 17.92
N GLN A 77 -21.23 8.70 17.98
CA GLN A 77 -21.41 9.99 18.65
C GLN A 77 -22.13 11.02 17.77
N ALA A 78 -22.12 10.83 16.45
CA ALA A 78 -22.77 11.73 15.50
C ALA A 78 -24.27 11.44 15.30
N GLY A 79 -24.73 10.26 15.72
CA GLY A 79 -26.15 9.85 15.71
C GLY A 79 -26.89 10.20 16.99
#